data_AF-W2TA12-F1
#
_entry.id   AF-W2TA12-F1
#
_cell.length_a   1.000
_cell.length_b   1.000
_cell.length_c   1.000
_cell.angle_alpha   90.00
_cell.angle_beta   90.00
_cell.angle_gamma   90.00
#
_symmetry.space_group_name_H-M   'P 1'
#
loop_
_entity.id
_entity.type
_entity.pdbx_description
1 polymer ?
#
loop_
_entity_poly.entity_id
_entity_poly.type
_entity_poly.pdbx_seq_one_letter_code
_entity_poly.pdbx_strand_id
1 'polypeptide(L)'
;MNLRSLSQAIPLSIGLFPSCTACVLRQQNSYLKLLLPAIEVRHPHLSRCLAVLMPSTTKIVLISEFYHRGTLLELILKEQRIKEAPQGVRMFRQLIEAVHYLHERNIVHRDIKLENILIDGNGDAKLADFGFARFIARRERSRSFCGTRPYSAPQITLYKPYDSYAADWYALGVVLYTMLVGKWPKDNPRTTISFPDSTPSPACRRLIASLLEPDEEIRAGYHDCVHSEWMALQPDWIFADQHFVYQRIHSL
;
A
#
# COMPACT_ATOMS: atom_id res chain seq x y z
N MET A 1 7.17 -41.29 -22.12
CA MET A 1 7.47 -40.07 -22.89
C MET A 1 6.60 -40.09 -24.15
N ASN A 2 5.48 -39.36 -24.17
CA ASN A 2 4.83 -38.90 -25.40
C ASN A 2 3.73 -37.88 -25.05
N LEU A 3 3.87 -36.66 -25.56
CA LEU A 3 2.99 -35.50 -25.35
C LEU A 3 2.09 -35.33 -26.57
N ARG A 4 0.94 -36.01 -26.60
CA ARG A 4 -0.21 -35.67 -27.48
C ARG A 4 -1.52 -36.27 -26.95
N SER A 5 -2.15 -35.57 -26.01
CA SER A 5 -3.62 -35.50 -25.90
C SER A 5 -3.97 -34.49 -24.81
N LEU A 6 -4.56 -33.38 -25.23
CA LEU A 6 -5.58 -32.57 -24.53
C LEU A 6 -5.73 -31.24 -25.28
N SER A 7 -6.18 -31.36 -26.54
CA SER A 7 -7.05 -30.34 -27.11
C SER A 7 -8.46 -30.64 -26.63
N GLN A 8 -8.99 -29.83 -25.73
CA GLN A 8 -10.42 -29.52 -25.71
C GLN A 8 -10.59 -28.22 -24.94
N ALA A 9 -10.71 -27.15 -25.74
CA ALA A 9 -11.16 -25.85 -25.28
C ALA A 9 -12.56 -26.00 -24.66
N ILE A 10 -12.68 -25.64 -23.39
CA ILE A 10 -13.98 -25.36 -22.79
C ILE A 10 -14.28 -23.89 -23.13
N PRO A 11 -15.40 -23.59 -23.82
CA PRO A 11 -15.75 -22.21 -24.09
C PRO A 11 -16.13 -21.54 -22.77
N LEU A 12 -15.31 -20.60 -22.32
CA LEU A 12 -15.69 -19.62 -21.30
C LEU A 12 -16.81 -18.76 -21.91
N SER A 13 -18.04 -19.22 -21.73
CA SER A 13 -19.22 -18.37 -21.88
C SER A 13 -19.06 -17.23 -20.89
N ILE A 14 -18.81 -16.04 -21.44
CA ILE A 14 -18.88 -14.76 -20.75
C ILE A 14 -20.36 -14.56 -20.40
N GLY A 15 -20.77 -15.20 -19.31
CA GLY A 15 -21.98 -14.83 -18.60
C GLY A 15 -21.71 -13.50 -17.93
N LEU A 16 -22.36 -12.44 -18.44
CA LEU A 16 -22.58 -11.21 -17.71
C LEU A 16 -23.16 -11.59 -16.33
N PHE A 17 -22.34 -11.53 -15.27
CA PHE A 17 -22.84 -11.67 -13.91
C PHE A 17 -23.28 -10.29 -13.40
N PRO A 18 -24.59 -10.04 -13.24
CA PRO A 18 -25.11 -8.76 -12.77
C PRO A 18 -24.90 -8.67 -11.27
N SER A 19 -24.49 -7.48 -10.77
CA SER A 19 -24.76 -6.83 -9.45
C SER A 19 -24.88 -7.63 -8.14
N CYS A 20 -24.75 -8.94 -8.14
CA CYS A 20 -25.30 -9.85 -7.13
C CYS A 20 -24.19 -10.50 -6.30
N THR A 21 -22.95 -10.55 -6.77
CA THR A 21 -21.82 -11.08 -5.97
C THR A 21 -21.64 -10.29 -4.68
N ALA A 22 -21.69 -8.95 -4.74
CA ALA A 22 -21.65 -8.10 -3.54
C ALA A 22 -22.92 -8.22 -2.65
N CYS A 23 -24.04 -8.71 -3.20
CA CYS A 23 -25.28 -8.92 -2.45
C CYS A 23 -25.28 -10.29 -1.74
N VAL A 24 -24.82 -11.35 -2.44
CA VAL A 24 -24.65 -12.71 -1.89
C VAL A 24 -23.59 -12.73 -0.78
N LEU A 25 -22.52 -11.94 -0.90
CA LEU A 25 -21.48 -11.82 0.12
C LEU A 25 -21.93 -11.13 1.42
N ARG A 26 -22.95 -10.26 1.36
CA ARG A 26 -23.43 -9.52 2.54
C ARG A 26 -24.18 -10.39 3.55
N GLN A 27 -24.74 -11.52 3.12
CA GLN A 27 -25.79 -12.19 3.90
C GLN A 27 -25.37 -13.45 4.66
N GLN A 28 -24.21 -14.09 4.42
CA GLN A 28 -24.00 -15.45 4.99
C GLN A 28 -22.61 -15.87 5.50
N ASN A 29 -21.55 -15.05 5.53
CA ASN A 29 -20.26 -15.52 6.07
C ASN A 29 -19.42 -14.45 6.78
N SER A 30 -19.12 -14.65 8.06
CA SER A 30 -18.31 -13.73 8.90
C SER A 30 -16.91 -13.49 8.34
N TYR A 31 -16.32 -14.50 7.68
CA TYR A 31 -14.99 -14.42 7.07
C TYR A 31 -14.94 -13.53 5.82
N LEU A 32 -16.02 -13.44 5.04
CA LEU A 32 -16.07 -12.64 3.82
C LEU A 32 -16.14 -11.13 4.13
N LYS A 33 -16.63 -10.76 5.31
CA LYS A 33 -16.60 -9.36 5.78
C LYS A 33 -15.19 -8.81 5.90
N LEU A 34 -14.19 -9.67 6.20
CA LEU A 34 -12.78 -9.27 6.27
C LEU A 34 -12.20 -8.95 4.89
N LEU A 35 -12.81 -9.44 3.82
CA LEU A 35 -12.35 -9.24 2.44
C LEU A 35 -13.07 -8.09 1.73
N LEU A 36 -14.08 -7.49 2.35
CA LEU A 36 -14.83 -6.37 1.77
C LEU A 36 -13.92 -5.22 1.32
N PRO A 37 -12.91 -4.78 2.10
CA PRO A 37 -11.98 -3.77 1.63
C PRO A 37 -11.32 -4.13 0.30
N ALA A 38 -10.87 -5.39 0.14
CA ALA A 38 -10.22 -5.84 -1.09
C ALA A 38 -11.15 -5.84 -2.32
N ILE A 39 -12.46 -6.00 -2.10
CA ILE A 39 -13.47 -6.13 -3.15
C ILE A 39 -14.02 -4.77 -3.57
N GLU A 40 -14.19 -3.84 -2.63
CA GLU A 40 -14.87 -2.56 -2.86
C GLU A 40 -13.93 -1.45 -3.35
N VAL A 41 -12.62 -1.56 -3.09
CA VAL A 41 -11.66 -0.52 -3.44
C VAL A 41 -11.29 -0.54 -4.93
N ARG A 42 -11.25 0.64 -5.55
CA ARG A 42 -10.83 0.83 -6.94
C ARG A 42 -9.97 2.08 -7.03
N HIS A 43 -8.67 1.89 -7.21
CA HIS A 43 -7.70 2.96 -7.32
C HIS A 43 -6.54 2.48 -8.19
N PRO A 44 -5.95 3.32 -9.06
CA PRO A 44 -4.85 2.92 -9.95
C PRO A 44 -3.63 2.38 -9.21
N HIS A 45 -3.42 2.76 -7.95
CA HIS A 45 -2.29 2.32 -7.11
C HIS A 45 -2.67 1.31 -6.02
N LEU A 46 -3.83 0.66 -6.14
CA LEU A 46 -4.20 -0.49 -5.33
C LEU A 46 -4.27 -1.75 -6.22
N SER A 47 -3.85 -2.88 -5.67
CA SER A 47 -4.01 -4.18 -6.34
C SER A 47 -5.49 -4.51 -6.48
N ARG A 48 -5.90 -4.84 -7.70
CA ARG A 48 -7.30 -5.09 -8.02
C ARG A 48 -7.68 -6.54 -7.77
N CYS A 49 -8.68 -6.75 -6.91
CA CYS A 49 -9.41 -8.02 -6.86
C CYS A 49 -10.33 -8.14 -8.07
N LEU A 50 -10.11 -9.16 -8.90
CA LEU A 50 -10.89 -9.45 -10.09
C LEU A 50 -12.08 -10.34 -9.79
N ALA A 51 -11.90 -11.33 -8.90
CA ALA A 51 -12.97 -12.23 -8.48
C ALA A 51 -12.68 -12.85 -7.11
N VAL A 52 -13.75 -13.24 -6.43
CA VAL A 52 -13.71 -14.06 -5.21
C VAL A 52 -14.45 -15.35 -5.48
N LEU A 53 -13.78 -16.49 -5.30
CA LEU A 53 -14.37 -17.81 -5.45
C LEU A 53 -14.42 -18.50 -4.09
N MET A 54 -15.43 -19.34 -3.88
CA MET A 54 -15.55 -20.22 -2.71
C MET A 54 -15.75 -21.65 -3.17
N PRO A 55 -14.67 -22.38 -3.50
CA PRO A 55 -14.78 -23.77 -3.94
C PRO A 55 -15.32 -24.72 -2.87
N SER A 56 -15.22 -24.35 -1.60
CA SER A 56 -15.79 -25.08 -0.45
C SER A 56 -16.11 -24.11 0.69
N THR A 57 -16.75 -24.62 1.74
CA THR A 57 -17.05 -23.86 2.98
C THR A 57 -15.80 -23.42 3.75
N THR A 58 -14.64 -24.01 3.46
CA THR A 58 -13.37 -23.77 4.17
C THR A 58 -12.31 -23.07 3.31
N LYS A 59 -12.60 -22.80 2.04
CA LYS A 59 -11.65 -22.21 1.10
C LYS A 59 -12.24 -20.99 0.43
N ILE A 60 -11.52 -19.88 0.56
CA ILE A 60 -11.77 -18.66 -0.21
C ILE A 60 -10.57 -18.46 -1.12
N VAL A 61 -10.83 -18.18 -2.40
CA VAL A 61 -9.82 -17.91 -3.41
C VAL A 61 -10.03 -16.49 -3.93
N LEU A 62 -9.00 -15.66 -3.79
CA LEU A 62 -8.95 -14.31 -4.35
C LEU A 62 -8.21 -14.37 -5.67
N ILE A 63 -8.87 -13.99 -6.75
CA ILE A 63 -8.25 -13.78 -8.06
C ILE A 63 -7.95 -12.29 -8.17
N SER A 64 -6.69 -11.94 -8.38
CA SER A 64 -6.22 -10.56 -8.56
C SER A 64 -5.49 -10.41 -9.89
N GLU A 65 -5.18 -9.16 -10.26
CA GLU A 65 -4.20 -8.88 -11.30
C GLU A 65 -2.83 -9.50 -10.94
N PHE A 66 -2.08 -9.89 -11.98
CA PHE A 66 -0.72 -10.40 -11.84
C PHE A 66 0.30 -9.31 -12.16
N TYR A 67 1.21 -9.07 -11.23
CA TYR A 67 2.23 -8.03 -11.31
C TYR A 67 3.60 -8.67 -11.57
N HIS A 68 3.94 -8.82 -12.85
CA HIS A 68 5.08 -9.62 -13.29
C HIS A 68 6.46 -9.08 -12.91
N ARG A 69 6.57 -7.83 -12.41
CA ARG A 69 7.84 -7.27 -11.90
C ARG A 69 8.07 -7.59 -10.42
N GLY A 70 7.15 -8.32 -9.78
CA GLY A 70 7.29 -8.76 -8.41
C GLY A 70 7.03 -7.66 -7.39
N THR A 71 7.63 -7.81 -6.21
CA THR A 71 7.46 -6.92 -5.06
C THR A 71 8.52 -5.82 -5.03
N LEU A 72 8.23 -4.75 -4.29
CA LEU A 72 9.20 -3.70 -3.98
C LEU A 72 10.37 -4.25 -3.16
N LEU A 73 10.15 -5.25 -2.31
CA LEU A 73 11.23 -5.92 -1.58
C LEU A 73 12.22 -6.57 -2.55
N GLU A 74 11.73 -7.36 -3.51
CA GLU A 74 12.57 -8.00 -4.52
C GLU A 74 13.35 -6.97 -5.34
N LEU A 75 12.72 -5.84 -5.68
CA LEU A 75 13.39 -4.73 -6.37
C LEU A 75 14.53 -4.15 -5.52
N ILE A 76 14.32 -3.89 -4.23
CA ILE A 76 15.35 -3.35 -3.34
C ILE A 76 16.48 -4.37 -3.10
N LEU A 77 16.16 -5.65 -2.95
CA LEU A 77 17.17 -6.70 -2.80
C LEU A 77 18.07 -6.80 -4.05
N LYS A 78 17.51 -6.55 -5.24
CA LYS A 78 18.25 -6.55 -6.50
C LYS A 78 19.08 -5.27 -6.71
N GLU A 79 18.46 -4.10 -6.53
CA GLU A 79 19.05 -2.80 -6.88
C GLU A 79 19.77 -2.13 -5.69
N GLN A 80 19.73 -2.75 -4.50
CA GLN A 80 20.18 -2.25 -3.20
C GLN A 80 19.40 -1.04 -2.67
N ARG A 81 19.04 -0.09 -3.52
CA ARG A 81 18.21 1.08 -3.22
C ARG A 81 17.61 1.68 -4.48
N ILE A 82 16.56 2.46 -4.31
CA ILE A 82 15.91 3.20 -5.39
C ILE A 82 16.50 4.61 -5.46
N LYS A 83 16.71 5.10 -6.69
CA LYS A 83 17.10 6.51 -6.90
C LYS A 83 15.98 7.43 -6.45
N GLU A 84 16.33 8.41 -5.62
CA GLU A 84 15.39 9.34 -5.01
C GLU A 84 14.47 9.99 -6.03
N ALA A 85 15.02 10.61 -7.07
CA ALA A 85 14.28 11.17 -8.19
C ALA A 85 14.75 10.60 -9.54
N PRO A 86 13.86 10.45 -10.54
CA PRO A 86 12.41 10.66 -10.44
C PRO A 86 11.66 9.45 -9.86
N GLN A 87 12.30 8.28 -9.76
CA GLN A 87 11.63 7.02 -9.47
C GLN A 87 11.09 6.93 -8.03
N GLY A 88 11.91 7.23 -7.03
CA GLY A 88 11.50 7.19 -5.62
C GLY A 88 10.35 8.13 -5.29
N VAL A 89 10.42 9.38 -5.78
CA VAL A 89 9.32 10.35 -5.65
C VAL A 89 8.04 9.81 -6.30
N ARG A 90 8.12 9.32 -7.55
CA ARG A 90 6.94 8.78 -8.25
C ARG A 90 6.30 7.62 -7.48
N MET A 91 7.08 6.64 -7.06
CA MET A 91 6.55 5.48 -6.35
C MET A 91 5.96 5.87 -5.00
N PHE A 92 6.61 6.77 -4.25
CA PHE A 92 6.08 7.21 -2.96
C PHE A 92 4.78 8.02 -3.13
N ARG A 93 4.69 8.85 -4.16
CA ARG A 93 3.48 9.60 -4.52
C ARG A 93 2.28 8.66 -4.74
N GLN A 94 2.49 7.61 -5.51
CA GLN A 94 1.47 6.59 -5.79
C GLN A 94 0.99 5.88 -4.52
N LEU A 95 1.91 5.60 -3.58
CA LEU A 95 1.60 4.96 -2.31
C LEU A 95 0.81 5.87 -1.37
N ILE A 96 1.18 7.15 -1.22
CA ILE A 96 0.45 8.07 -0.35
C ILE A 96 -0.97 8.32 -0.87
N GLU A 97 -1.19 8.32 -2.19
CA GLU A 97 -2.52 8.42 -2.80
C GLU A 97 -3.36 7.18 -2.57
N ALA A 98 -2.76 6.00 -2.76
CA ALA A 98 -3.42 4.73 -2.47
C ALA A 98 -3.90 4.67 -1.01
N VAL A 99 -3.05 5.07 -0.06
CA VAL A 99 -3.40 5.09 1.37
C VAL A 99 -4.43 6.16 1.67
N HIS A 100 -4.30 7.36 1.10
CA HIS A 100 -5.30 8.42 1.28
C HIS A 100 -6.68 8.01 0.74
N TYR A 101 -6.74 7.37 -0.42
CA TYR A 101 -7.97 6.83 -1.00
C TYR A 101 -8.67 5.85 -0.04
N LEU A 102 -7.90 4.97 0.62
CA LEU A 102 -8.42 4.03 1.62
C LEU A 102 -8.93 4.78 2.86
N HIS A 103 -8.13 5.71 3.38
CA HIS A 103 -8.45 6.46 4.60
C HIS A 103 -9.72 7.31 4.44
N GLU A 104 -9.94 7.92 3.26
CA GLU A 104 -11.19 8.65 2.96
C GLU A 104 -12.44 7.75 2.97
N ARG A 105 -12.27 6.44 2.79
CA ARG A 105 -13.33 5.43 2.89
C ARG A 105 -13.37 4.75 4.25
N ASN A 106 -12.68 5.31 5.24
CA ASN A 106 -12.54 4.78 6.59
C ASN A 106 -11.91 3.37 6.64
N ILE A 107 -11.07 3.03 5.66
CA ILE A 107 -10.35 1.77 5.59
C ILE A 107 -8.89 2.04 5.97
N VAL A 108 -8.36 1.30 6.94
CA VAL A 108 -6.93 1.27 7.25
C VAL A 108 -6.31 -0.04 6.76
N HIS A 109 -5.06 0.01 6.32
CA HIS A 109 -4.37 -1.15 5.74
C HIS A 109 -3.74 -2.04 6.81
N ARG A 110 -3.02 -1.44 7.77
CA ARG A 110 -2.36 -2.06 8.95
C ARG A 110 -1.23 -3.06 8.69
N ASP A 111 -0.93 -3.39 7.43
CA ASP A 111 0.26 -4.17 7.06
C ASP A 111 0.97 -3.62 5.81
N ILE A 112 1.19 -2.30 5.81
CA ILE A 112 1.98 -1.65 4.75
C ILE A 112 3.44 -2.05 4.91
N LYS A 113 3.99 -2.70 3.89
CA LYS A 113 5.37 -3.20 3.86
C LYS A 113 5.83 -3.44 2.42
N LEU A 114 7.14 -3.58 2.22
CA LEU A 114 7.74 -3.75 0.89
C LEU A 114 7.23 -5.01 0.16
N GLU A 115 6.89 -6.06 0.91
CA GLU A 115 6.32 -7.31 0.40
C GLU A 115 4.90 -7.13 -0.16
N ASN A 116 4.16 -6.19 0.42
CA ASN A 116 2.77 -5.87 0.05
C ASN A 116 2.70 -4.73 -0.97
N ILE A 117 3.82 -4.28 -1.51
CA ILE A 117 3.88 -3.29 -2.59
C ILE A 117 4.36 -4.00 -3.85
N LEU A 118 3.47 -4.12 -4.82
CA LEU A 118 3.73 -4.78 -6.10
C LEU A 118 4.13 -3.75 -7.15
N ILE A 119 4.90 -4.20 -8.13
CA ILE A 119 5.38 -3.36 -9.24
C ILE A 119 4.73 -3.82 -10.54
N ASP A 120 4.05 -2.91 -11.22
CA ASP A 120 3.39 -3.21 -12.49
C ASP A 120 4.33 -3.14 -13.71
N GLY A 121 3.82 -3.39 -14.91
CA GLY A 121 4.60 -3.38 -16.14
C GLY A 121 5.30 -2.04 -16.43
N ASN A 122 4.73 -0.93 -15.96
CA ASN A 122 5.25 0.43 -16.13
C ASN A 122 6.28 0.81 -15.05
N GLY A 123 6.46 -0.04 -14.03
CA GLY A 123 7.30 0.26 -12.89
C GLY A 123 6.60 1.17 -11.88
N ASP A 124 5.26 1.14 -11.83
CA ASP A 124 4.46 1.86 -10.87
C ASP A 124 4.09 0.97 -9.67
N ALA A 125 3.96 1.60 -8.51
CA ALA A 125 3.65 0.93 -7.26
C ALA A 125 2.15 0.64 -7.13
N LYS A 126 1.83 -0.56 -6.60
CA LYS A 126 0.48 -1.02 -6.28
C LYS A 126 0.49 -1.58 -4.86
N LEU A 127 -0.23 -0.95 -3.95
CA LEU A 127 -0.41 -1.50 -2.60
C LEU A 127 -1.40 -2.68 -2.66
N ALA A 128 -0.99 -3.80 -2.08
CA ALA A 128 -1.67 -5.09 -2.14
C ALA A 128 -1.81 -5.70 -0.74
N ASP A 129 -2.47 -6.86 -0.68
CA ASP A 129 -2.71 -7.65 0.53
C ASP A 129 -3.46 -6.92 1.65
N PHE A 130 -4.77 -6.88 1.49
CA PHE A 130 -5.72 -6.34 2.45
C PHE A 130 -6.10 -7.35 3.56
N GLY A 131 -5.32 -8.41 3.79
CA GLY A 131 -5.63 -9.43 4.80
C GLY A 131 -5.77 -8.90 6.23
N PHE A 132 -5.14 -7.77 6.52
CA PHE A 132 -5.28 -7.04 7.79
C PHE A 132 -6.11 -5.76 7.68
N ALA A 133 -6.61 -5.43 6.49
CA ALA A 133 -7.36 -4.19 6.29
C ALA A 133 -8.70 -4.24 7.02
N ARG A 134 -9.16 -3.09 7.48
CA ARG A 134 -10.40 -3.00 8.27
C ARG A 134 -11.05 -1.63 8.16
N PHE A 135 -12.38 -1.62 8.18
CA PHE A 135 -13.16 -0.42 8.44
C PHE A 135 -13.01 0.01 9.90
N ILE A 136 -12.54 1.23 10.12
CA ILE A 136 -12.34 1.81 11.46
C ILE A 136 -13.02 3.17 11.50
N ALA A 137 -13.90 3.40 12.48
CA ALA A 137 -14.53 4.70 12.63
C ALA A 137 -13.48 5.79 12.92
N ARG A 138 -13.66 7.01 12.41
CA ARG A 138 -12.75 8.12 12.73
C ARG A 138 -12.71 8.30 14.27
N ARG A 139 -11.50 8.34 14.85
CA ARG A 139 -11.20 8.36 16.31
C ARG A 139 -11.31 7.04 17.07
N GLU A 140 -11.68 5.92 16.42
CA GLU A 140 -11.61 4.61 17.06
C GLU A 140 -10.13 4.18 17.20
N ARG A 141 -9.72 3.90 18.45
CA ARG A 141 -8.37 3.39 18.74
C ARG A 141 -8.35 1.87 18.66
N SER A 142 -7.42 1.32 17.88
CA SER A 142 -7.26 -0.12 17.75
C SER A 142 -6.54 -0.70 18.96
N ARG A 143 -6.99 -1.89 19.40
CA ARG A 143 -6.34 -2.72 20.42
C ARG A 143 -5.85 -4.06 19.84
N SER A 144 -5.93 -4.22 18.53
CA SER A 144 -5.42 -5.39 17.81
C SER A 144 -4.01 -5.11 17.34
N PHE A 145 -3.04 -5.78 17.93
CA PHE A 145 -1.61 -5.65 17.58
C PHE A 145 -1.27 -6.66 16.49
N CYS A 146 -1.42 -6.23 15.24
CA CYS A 146 -1.14 -7.01 14.04
C CYS A 146 -0.21 -6.23 13.10
N GLY A 147 0.26 -6.89 12.04
CA GLY A 147 1.20 -6.33 11.09
C GLY A 147 2.64 -6.74 11.35
N THR A 148 3.55 -6.24 10.51
CA THR A 148 4.94 -6.69 10.47
C THR A 148 5.83 -5.77 11.31
N ARG A 149 6.43 -6.31 12.38
CA ARG A 149 7.08 -5.55 13.48
C ARG A 149 8.06 -4.43 13.04
N PRO A 150 8.95 -4.60 12.05
CA PRO A 150 9.85 -3.53 11.61
C PRO A 150 9.15 -2.27 11.06
N TYR A 151 7.90 -2.38 10.64
CA TYR A 151 7.10 -1.26 10.10
C TYR A 151 6.13 -0.68 11.14
N SER A 152 6.07 -1.27 12.34
CA SER A 152 5.08 -0.91 13.35
C SER A 152 5.45 0.38 14.07
N ALA A 153 4.46 1.27 14.21
CA ALA A 153 4.58 2.47 15.02
C ALA A 153 4.91 2.12 16.50
N PRO A 154 5.56 3.03 17.26
CA PRO A 154 5.98 2.78 18.64
C PRO A 154 4.84 2.33 19.57
N GLN A 155 3.62 2.83 19.35
CA GLN A 155 2.45 2.48 20.15
C GLN A 155 2.10 0.99 20.00
N ILE A 156 2.26 0.44 18.80
CA ILE A 156 1.96 -0.96 18.49
C ILE A 156 3.02 -1.85 19.15
N THR A 157 4.30 -1.50 19.06
CA THR A 157 5.39 -2.28 19.69
C THR A 157 5.34 -2.25 21.21
N LEU A 158 4.76 -1.19 21.79
CA LEU A 158 4.50 -1.04 23.23
C LEU A 158 3.12 -1.59 23.68
N TYR A 159 2.37 -2.25 22.80
CA TYR A 159 1.04 -2.79 23.08
C TYR A 159 0.04 -1.77 23.66
N LYS A 160 0.12 -0.51 23.22
CA LYS A 160 -0.80 0.57 23.62
C LYS A 160 -1.90 0.77 22.57
N PRO A 161 -3.13 1.11 22.97
CA PRO A 161 -4.16 1.50 22.01
C PRO A 161 -3.67 2.62 21.10
N TYR A 162 -3.84 2.49 19.78
CA TYR A 162 -3.20 3.36 18.78
C TYR A 162 -4.19 3.87 17.74
N ASP A 163 -3.88 5.02 17.13
CA ASP A 163 -4.56 5.47 15.91
C ASP A 163 -4.05 4.65 14.71
N SER A 164 -4.94 3.88 14.10
CA SER A 164 -4.59 3.02 12.96
C SER A 164 -4.32 3.79 11.66
N TYR A 165 -4.90 4.98 11.50
CA TYR A 165 -4.61 5.86 10.37
C TYR A 165 -3.18 6.39 10.49
N ALA A 166 -2.82 6.89 11.68
CA ALA A 166 -1.47 7.36 11.95
C ALA A 166 -0.42 6.24 11.87
N ALA A 167 -0.79 4.99 12.18
CA ALA A 167 0.10 3.84 12.04
C ALA A 167 0.43 3.49 10.58
N ASP A 168 -0.54 3.62 9.65
CA ASP A 168 -0.28 3.43 8.22
C ASP A 168 0.74 4.47 7.69
N TRP A 169 0.64 5.72 8.14
CA TRP A 169 1.60 6.78 7.78
C TRP A 169 3.01 6.52 8.33
N TYR A 170 3.12 6.00 9.56
CA TYR A 170 4.40 5.56 10.10
C TYR A 170 5.04 4.46 9.25
N ALA A 171 4.24 3.45 8.87
CA ALA A 171 4.71 2.36 8.01
C ALA A 171 5.19 2.88 6.64
N LEU A 172 4.51 3.87 6.05
CA LEU A 172 4.97 4.57 4.85
C LEU A 172 6.31 5.29 5.05
N GLY A 173 6.55 5.88 6.22
CA GLY A 173 7.86 6.45 6.58
C GLY A 173 8.98 5.40 6.58
N VAL A 174 8.71 4.21 7.12
CA VAL A 174 9.66 3.08 7.11
C VAL A 174 9.90 2.62 5.68
N VAL A 175 8.85 2.51 4.87
CA VAL A 175 8.95 2.16 3.45
C VAL A 175 9.80 3.17 2.69
N LEU A 176 9.53 4.48 2.82
CA LEU A 176 10.29 5.53 2.13
C LEU A 176 11.77 5.51 2.51
N TYR A 177 12.07 5.40 3.81
CA TYR A 177 13.45 5.27 4.28
C TYR A 177 14.12 4.05 3.65
N THR A 178 13.48 2.89 3.72
CA THR A 178 14.07 1.63 3.27
C THR A 178 14.25 1.61 1.76
N MET A 179 13.31 2.18 1.00
CA MET A 179 13.43 2.34 -0.45
C MET A 179 14.68 3.12 -0.86
N LEU A 180 14.98 4.24 -0.18
CA LEU A 180 16.04 5.16 -0.59
C LEU A 180 17.41 4.83 0.02
N VAL A 181 17.42 4.24 1.22
CA VAL A 181 18.63 3.92 1.96
C VAL A 181 19.06 2.46 1.76
N GLY A 182 18.13 1.57 1.43
CA GLY A 182 18.40 0.13 1.29
C GLY A 182 18.59 -0.61 2.61
N LYS A 183 18.29 0.06 3.74
CA LYS A 183 18.40 -0.47 5.09
C LYS A 183 17.19 -0.04 5.89
N TRP A 184 16.93 -0.73 7.01
CA TRP A 184 15.91 -0.31 7.97
C TRP A 184 16.33 0.96 8.71
N PRO A 185 15.38 1.83 9.10
CA PRO A 185 15.65 2.87 10.06
C PRO A 185 16.08 2.21 11.37
N LYS A 186 17.20 2.66 11.95
CA LYS A 186 17.69 2.09 13.22
C LYS A 186 16.79 2.55 14.36
N ASP A 187 16.27 1.58 15.10
CA ASP A 187 15.44 1.79 16.28
C ASP A 187 16.35 2.21 17.46
N ASN A 188 16.63 3.52 17.58
CA ASN A 188 17.35 4.06 18.73
C ASN A 188 16.40 4.87 19.60
N PRO A 189 15.96 4.37 20.77
CA PRO A 189 14.91 4.97 21.60
C PRO A 189 15.26 6.33 22.22
N ARG A 190 16.40 6.93 21.87
CA ARG A 190 16.89 8.21 22.41
C ARG A 190 17.32 9.25 21.36
N THR A 191 17.32 8.95 20.05
CA THR A 191 17.86 9.89 19.05
C THR A 191 17.22 9.75 17.66
N THR A 192 17.10 10.92 17.02
CA THR A 192 16.95 11.22 15.59
C THR A 192 17.32 10.07 14.65
N ILE A 193 16.44 9.79 13.68
CA ILE A 193 16.65 8.83 12.59
C ILE A 193 18.02 9.09 11.95
N SER A 194 18.87 8.07 11.94
CA SER A 194 20.19 8.14 11.32
C SER A 194 20.05 8.01 9.81
N PHE A 195 20.66 8.92 9.06
CA PHE A 195 20.72 8.87 7.60
C PHE A 195 22.18 8.80 7.14
N PRO A 196 22.47 8.12 6.01
CA PRO A 196 23.78 8.23 5.35
C PRO A 196 24.09 9.68 4.97
N ASP A 197 25.37 10.06 4.84
CA ASP A 197 25.75 11.46 4.60
C ASP A 197 25.18 12.02 3.29
N SER A 198 25.07 11.23 2.22
CA SER A 198 24.72 11.71 0.87
C SER A 198 23.32 11.39 0.35
N THR A 199 22.56 10.48 0.99
CA THR A 199 21.22 10.10 0.55
C THR A 199 20.41 9.62 1.76
N PRO A 200 19.17 10.09 1.98
CA PRO A 200 18.35 10.96 1.11
C PRO A 200 18.74 12.44 1.16
N SER A 201 18.16 13.26 0.27
CA SER A 201 18.28 14.73 0.32
C SER A 201 17.76 15.30 1.65
N PRO A 202 18.22 16.50 2.06
CA PRO A 202 17.71 17.15 3.27
C PRO A 202 16.18 17.31 3.31
N ALA A 203 15.57 17.61 2.15
CA ALA A 203 14.11 17.71 2.02
C ALA A 203 13.42 16.37 2.29
N CYS A 204 13.94 15.28 1.73
CA CYS A 204 13.43 13.94 1.96
C CYS A 204 13.59 13.49 3.42
N ARG A 205 14.74 13.80 4.05
CA ARG A 205 14.98 13.48 5.46
C ARG A 205 13.95 14.13 6.39
N ARG A 206 13.58 15.38 6.12
CA ARG A 206 12.51 16.08 6.87
C ARG A 206 11.17 15.37 6.76
N LEU A 207 10.78 14.96 5.55
CA LEU A 207 9.54 14.21 5.34
C LEU A 207 9.56 12.84 6.03
N ILE A 208 10.67 12.10 5.92
CA ILE A 208 10.83 10.81 6.60
C ILE A 208 10.73 11.00 8.12
N ALA A 209 11.38 12.04 8.66
CA ALA A 209 11.33 12.34 10.08
C ALA A 209 9.91 12.68 10.56
N SER A 210 9.14 13.45 9.80
CA SER A 210 7.76 13.78 10.16
C SER A 210 6.80 12.59 10.07
N LEU A 211 7.05 11.62 9.18
CA LEU A 211 6.29 10.37 9.10
C LEU A 211 6.64 9.38 10.23
N LEU A 212 7.91 9.35 10.63
CA LEU A 212 8.42 8.51 11.71
C LEU A 212 8.34 9.20 13.10
N GLU A 213 7.56 10.27 13.20
CA GLU A 213 7.28 10.98 14.45
C GLU A 213 6.60 10.02 15.45
N PRO A 214 7.21 9.81 16.65
CA PRO A 214 6.63 8.96 17.68
C PRO A 214 5.24 9.41 18.12
N ASP A 215 4.99 10.70 18.27
CA ASP A 215 3.66 11.20 18.64
C ASP A 215 2.70 11.16 17.45
N GLU A 216 1.67 10.33 17.56
CA GLU A 216 0.68 10.12 16.50
C GLU A 216 -0.23 11.32 16.24
N GLU A 217 -0.34 12.29 17.16
CA GLU A 217 -1.17 13.49 16.97
C GLU A 217 -0.51 14.53 16.06
N ILE A 218 0.83 14.59 16.05
CA ILE A 218 1.62 15.51 15.23
C ILE A 218 2.32 14.82 14.06
N ARG A 219 2.17 13.50 13.93
CA ARG A 219 2.72 12.72 12.81
C ARG A 219 2.14 13.18 11.49
N ALA A 220 3.01 13.32 10.49
CA ALA A 220 2.62 13.72 9.14
C ALA A 220 1.58 12.78 8.53
N GLY A 221 0.57 13.36 7.88
CA GLY A 221 -0.43 12.67 7.08
C GLY A 221 -0.30 12.97 5.58
N TYR A 222 -1.39 12.76 4.85
CA TYR A 222 -1.44 12.97 3.40
C TYR A 222 -1.07 14.42 3.00
N HIS A 223 -1.69 15.41 3.65
CA HIS A 223 -1.49 16.83 3.31
C HIS A 223 -0.03 17.24 3.50
N ASP A 224 0.59 16.82 4.60
CA ASP A 224 2.01 17.09 4.88
C ASP A 224 2.93 16.45 3.85
N CYS A 225 2.61 15.22 3.40
CA CYS A 225 3.35 14.55 2.33
C CYS A 225 3.29 15.32 1.01
N VAL A 226 2.07 15.65 0.55
CA VAL A 226 1.84 16.33 -0.75
C VAL A 226 2.48 17.70 -0.81
N HIS A 227 2.41 18.46 0.29
CA HIS A 227 2.95 19.81 0.37
C HIS A 227 4.39 19.86 0.88
N SER A 228 5.03 18.71 1.10
CA SER A 228 6.44 18.66 1.47
C SER A 228 7.32 19.25 0.37
N GLU A 229 8.41 19.90 0.78
CA GLU A 229 9.43 20.40 -0.15
C GLU A 229 9.96 19.30 -1.07
N TRP A 230 10.08 18.07 -0.56
CA TRP A 230 10.54 16.92 -1.34
C TRP A 230 9.60 16.56 -2.50
N MET A 231 8.28 16.62 -2.28
CA MET A 231 7.28 16.38 -3.32
C MET A 231 7.15 17.56 -4.29
N ALA A 232 7.27 18.79 -3.79
CA ALA A 232 7.15 20.01 -4.59
C ALA A 232 8.22 20.13 -5.68
N LEU A 233 9.36 19.46 -5.54
CA LEU A 233 10.45 19.42 -6.53
C LEU A 233 10.12 18.61 -7.79
N GLN A 234 8.92 18.03 -7.92
CA GLN A 234 8.42 17.39 -9.13
C GLN A 234 7.11 18.07 -9.56
N PRO A 235 7.14 19.05 -10.48
CA PRO A 235 5.98 19.90 -10.75
C PRO A 235 4.90 19.28 -11.64
N ASP A 236 5.18 18.16 -12.33
CA ASP A 236 4.30 17.62 -13.39
C ASP A 236 3.30 16.57 -12.88
N TRP A 237 2.37 16.96 -12.01
CA TRP A 237 1.25 16.11 -11.59
C TRP A 237 -0.08 16.67 -12.10
N ILE A 238 -0.73 16.01 -13.07
CA ILE A 238 -2.14 16.28 -13.38
C ILE A 238 -3.01 15.32 -12.58
N PHE A 239 -3.92 15.88 -11.78
CA PHE A 239 -5.01 15.15 -11.12
C PHE A 239 -6.19 15.06 -12.09
N ALA A 240 -6.54 13.86 -12.56
CA ALA A 240 -7.55 13.70 -13.60
C ALA A 240 -9.00 13.68 -13.08
N ASP A 241 -9.26 13.47 -11.79
CA ASP A 241 -10.61 13.46 -11.22
C ASP A 241 -10.63 13.31 -9.67
N GLN A 242 -11.84 13.16 -9.10
CA GLN A 242 -12.11 12.81 -7.70
C GLN A 242 -11.67 11.38 -7.32
N HIS A 243 -11.06 10.63 -8.25
CA HIS A 243 -10.64 9.23 -8.11
C HIS A 243 -9.13 9.04 -8.32
N PHE A 244 -8.35 10.13 -8.28
CA PHE A 244 -6.89 10.11 -8.12
C PHE A 244 -6.16 9.38 -9.27
N VAL A 245 -6.60 9.56 -10.51
CA VAL A 245 -5.85 9.11 -11.70
C VAL A 245 -4.89 10.20 -12.16
N TYR A 246 -3.61 9.88 -12.38
CA TYR A 246 -2.59 10.84 -12.83
C TYR A 246 -2.13 10.56 -14.25
N GLN A 247 -2.00 11.62 -15.05
CA GLN A 247 -1.30 11.58 -16.33
C GLN A 247 -0.07 12.48 -16.27
N ARG A 248 1.08 11.92 -16.66
CA ARG A 248 2.32 12.67 -16.88
C ARG A 248 2.12 13.56 -18.11
N ILE A 249 2.28 14.88 -18.00
CA ILE A 249 2.44 15.72 -19.18
C ILE A 249 3.79 15.36 -19.78
N HIS A 250 3.80 14.65 -20.90
CA HIS A 250 4.93 14.76 -21.80
C HIS A 250 4.81 16.15 -22.41
N SER A 251 5.64 17.10 -21.96
CA SER A 251 5.85 18.33 -22.70
C SER A 251 6.26 17.94 -24.12
N LEU A 252 5.41 18.27 -25.10
CA LEU A 252 5.65 18.10 -26.54
C LEU A 252 6.91 18.87 -26.97
#